data_AF-A0A3M1NA19-F1
#
_entry.id   AF-A0A3M1NA19-F1
#
_cell.length_a   1.000
_cell.length_b   1.000
_cell.length_c   1.000
_cell.angle_alpha   90.00
_cell.angle_beta   90.00
_cell.angle_gamma   90.00
#
_symmetry.space_group_name_H-M   'P 1'
#
loop_
_entity.id
_entity.type
_entity.pdbx_description
1 polymer ?
#
loop_
_entity_poly.entity_id
_entity_poly.type
_entity_poly.pdbx_seq_one_letter_code
_entity_poly.pdbx_strand_id
1 'polypeptide(L)' 'MRRVPLWPAWLQNPPQAQPGRLLVVLTGAGISAESGLSTFRDSGGLWERYSIYEVAT' A
#
# COMPACT_ATOMS: atom_id res chain seq x y z
N MET A 1 35.53 -35.30 -22.35
CA MET A 1 35.69 -34.72 -21.00
C MET A 1 34.84 -33.45 -20.90
N ARG A 2 33.69 -33.48 -20.21
CA ARG A 2 32.90 -32.26 -19.92
C ARG A 2 33.21 -31.82 -18.50
N ARG A 3 33.68 -30.59 -18.31
CA ARG A 3 33.88 -30.02 -16.98
C ARG A 3 32.50 -29.86 -16.33
N VAL A 4 32.25 -30.58 -15.25
CA VAL A 4 31.09 -30.34 -14.40
C VAL A 4 31.40 -29.06 -13.60
N PRO A 5 30.52 -28.04 -13.64
CA PRO A 5 30.75 -26.83 -12.87
C PRO A 5 30.77 -27.14 -11.36
N LEU A 6 31.70 -26.53 -10.62
CA LEU A 6 31.87 -26.69 -9.16
C LEU A 6 30.77 -25.99 -8.34
N TRP A 7 29.84 -25.32 -9.00
CA TRP A 7 28.77 -24.58 -8.36
C TRP A 7 27.42 -25.30 -8.53
N PRO A 8 26.55 -25.25 -7.50
CA PRO A 8 25.18 -25.73 -7.64
C PRO A 8 24.42 -25.01 -8.75
N ALA A 9 23.55 -25.74 -9.46
CA ALA A 9 22.78 -25.22 -10.60
C ALA A 9 21.92 -24.00 -10.24
N TRP A 10 21.45 -23.90 -9.00
CA TRP A 10 20.64 -22.77 -8.52
C TRP A 10 21.43 -21.46 -8.37
N LEU A 11 22.77 -21.50 -8.35
CA LEU A 11 23.60 -20.29 -8.38
C LEU A 11 23.78 -19.74 -9.79
N GLN A 12 23.59 -20.57 -10.82
CA GLN A 12 23.74 -20.20 -12.23
C GLN A 12 22.49 -19.48 -12.75
N ASN A 13 21.32 -19.79 -12.20
CA ASN A 13 20.06 -19.13 -12.49
C ASN A 13 19.36 -18.77 -11.16
N PRO A 14 19.68 -17.61 -10.56
CA PRO A 14 18.95 -17.16 -9.39
C PRO A 14 17.48 -16.96 -9.77
N PRO A 15 16.53 -17.25 -8.85
CA PRO A 15 15.12 -16.98 -9.09
C PRO A 15 14.94 -15.49 -9.41
N GLN A 16 14.55 -15.19 -10.64
CA GLN A 16 14.23 -13.83 -11.04
C GLN A 16 12.88 -13.48 -10.43
N ALA A 17 12.82 -12.38 -9.67
CA ALA A 17 11.55 -11.81 -9.26
C ALA A 17 10.76 -11.50 -10.54
N GLN A 18 9.72 -12.27 -10.81
CA GLN A 18 8.84 -11.98 -11.93
C GLN A 18 8.17 -10.63 -11.62
N PRO A 19 8.17 -9.65 -12.54
CA PRO A 19 7.40 -8.44 -12.33
C PRO A 19 5.93 -8.82 -12.22
N GLY A 20 5.48 -9.02 -10.99
CA GLY A 20 4.11 -9.32 -10.65
C GLY A 20 3.24 -8.10 -10.96
N ARG A 21 1.99 -8.34 -11.34
CA ARG A 21 1.02 -7.25 -11.47
C ARG A 21 0.76 -6.67 -10.08
N LEU A 22 1.24 -5.46 -9.84
CA LEU A 22 1.02 -4.74 -8.59
C LEU A 22 -0.38 -4.10 -8.63
N LEU A 23 -1.31 -4.61 -7.81
CA LEU A 23 -2.62 -3.99 -7.60
C LEU A 23 -2.53 -3.03 -6.41
N VAL A 24 -2.76 -1.74 -6.66
CA VAL A 24 -2.80 -0.70 -5.62
C VAL A 24 -4.20 -0.12 -5.56
N VAL A 25 -4.72 0.05 -4.36
CA VAL A 25 -5.99 0.75 -4.11
C VAL A 25 -5.73 1.90 -3.16
N LEU A 26 -6.06 3.11 -3.59
CA LEU A 26 -6.01 4.30 -2.75
C LEU A 26 -7.39 4.50 -2.12
N THR A 27 -7.42 4.71 -0.81
CA THR A 27 -8.66 4.92 -0.05
C THR A 27 -8.57 6.22 0.74
N GLY A 28 -9.71 6.76 1.13
CA GLY A 28 -9.82 7.94 1.99
C GLY A 28 -10.77 7.70 3.15
N ALA A 29 -10.98 8.72 3.99
CA ALA A 29 -11.78 8.62 5.22
C ALA A 29 -13.22 8.12 5.01
N GLY A 30 -13.77 8.24 3.79
CA GLY A 30 -15.11 7.76 3.45
C GLY A 30 -15.32 6.26 3.67
N ILE A 31 -14.28 5.43 3.51
CA ILE A 31 -14.39 3.98 3.75
C ILE A 31 -14.74 3.65 5.20
N SER A 32 -14.42 4.56 6.12
CA SER A 32 -14.62 4.38 7.55
C SER A 32 -15.95 4.94 8.07
N ALA A 33 -16.78 5.54 7.20
CA ALA A 33 -18.05 6.13 7.62
C ALA A 33 -19.00 5.08 8.24
N GLU A 34 -19.06 3.89 7.63
CA GLU A 34 -19.94 2.80 8.06
C GLU A 34 -19.48 2.12 9.35
N SER A 35 -18.23 2.30 9.77
CA SER A 35 -17.70 1.82 11.04
C SER A 35 -17.85 2.82 12.19
N GLY A 36 -18.56 3.93 11.96
CA GLY A 36 -18.84 4.95 12.95
C GLY A 36 -17.75 6.02 13.10
N LEU A 37 -16.76 6.04 12.20
CA LEU A 37 -15.76 7.10 12.15
C LEU A 37 -16.28 8.26 11.29
N SER A 38 -16.29 9.47 11.86
CA SER A 38 -16.68 10.68 11.12
C SER A 38 -15.69 10.97 10.00
N THR A 39 -16.20 11.38 8.84
CA THR A 39 -15.37 11.79 7.71
C THR A 39 -15.04 13.28 7.79
N PHE A 40 -14.10 13.74 6.97
CA PHE A 40 -13.65 15.13 7.02
C PHE A 40 -14.63 16.12 6.36
N ARG A 41 -15.23 15.73 5.23
CA ARG A 41 -15.92 16.66 4.30
C ARG A 41 -17.41 16.32 4.05
N ASP A 42 -17.93 15.28 4.67
CA ASP A 42 -19.37 14.97 4.56
C ASP A 42 -20.19 15.97 5.38
N SER A 43 -21.51 15.98 5.19
CA SER A 43 -22.43 16.84 5.94
C SER A 43 -22.31 16.60 7.45
N GLY A 44 -22.02 17.65 8.21
CA GLY A 44 -21.72 17.54 9.63
C GLY A 44 -20.37 16.89 9.95
N GLY A 45 -19.48 16.82 8.96
CA GLY A 45 -18.14 16.23 9.04
C GLY A 45 -17.16 17.05 9.87
N LEU A 46 -15.96 16.52 10.08
CA LEU A 46 -15.00 17.09 11.03
C LEU A 46 -14.60 18.53 10.70
N TRP A 47 -14.52 18.92 9.43
CA TRP A 47 -14.10 20.28 9.06
C TRP A 47 -15.21 21.33 9.17
N GLU A 48 -16.47 20.90 9.28
CA GLU A 48 -17.57 21.80 9.65
C GLU A 48 -17.59 22.08 11.16
N ARG A 49 -16.96 21.20 11.96
CA ARG A 49 -16.94 21.27 13.44
C ARG A 49 -15.65 21.81 14.01
N TYR A 50 -14.53 21.59 13.31
CA TYR A 50 -13.19 21.93 13.77
C TYR A 50 -12.41 22.67 12.68
N SER A 51 -11.73 23.75 13.08
CA SER A 51 -10.85 24.50 12.18
C SER A 51 -9.66 23.62 11.78
N ILE A 52 -9.42 23.49 10.48
CA ILE A 52 -8.32 22.67 9.93
C ILE A 52 -6.96 23.14 10.47
N TYR A 53 -6.79 24.45 10.61
CA TYR A 53 -5.53 25.06 11.09
C TYR A 53 -5.23 24.80 12.57
N GLU A 54 -6.23 24.39 13.34
CA GLU A 54 -6.08 24.11 14.78
C GLU A 54 -5.82 22.63 15.05
N VAL A 55 -6.23 21.75 14.14
CA VAL A 55 -6.18 20.29 14.32
C VAL A 55 -5.16 19.58 13.42
N ALA A 56 -4.67 20.24 12.37
CA ALA A 56 -3.73 19.67 11.40
C ALA A 56 -2.40 20.44 11.36
N THR A 57 -1.75 20.58 12.51
CA THR A 57 -0.35 21.02 12.66
C THR A 57 0.58 19.82 12.77
#